data_AF-A0A7J7KHF2-F1
#
_entry.id   AF-A0A7J7KHF2-F1
#
_cell.length_a   1.000
_cell.length_b   1.000
_cell.length_c   1.000
_cell.angle_alpha   90.00
_cell.angle_beta   90.00
_cell.angle_gamma   90.00
#
_symmetry.space_group_name_H-M   'P 1'
#
loop_
_entity.id
_entity.type
_entity.pdbx_description
1 polymer ?
#
loop_
_entity_poly.entity_id
_entity_poly.type
_entity_poly.pdbx_seq_one_letter_code
_entity_poly.pdbx_strand_id
1 'polypeptide(L)'
;MSRQRERQSTEGQQHFRSSRRVEKLCHPPSDGSLATEMASECGDRCTLINIGQSFEGREMKVIKITSNSSTGNKSAVFVEGGAHAREWISPVFVNNLIYKLIIEYGVDSSVTLMLDNYDWYILPLVNPDGYQYSHDSERYWRKNRATTIFRDCVGVDLNRNFPSFGMSDPVYSKHPCEDTYGGPFPGSEPETKNLVKFLLGVDKLHVFLSFHSYSKMILIPWSHKMKPTTHHSALKTAGMAAANAMEAANGGKWVVGLAGELLSYNAAGTSLDWAYANTEAKFVFTFEMPPSRSPPGFVLPESSIKSVVDTTWPGVTTLIKTIINTPALEDKYFVSKGSSKGKDMCYCEIIFMLLFTFCYI
;
A
#
# COMPACT_ATOMS: atom_id res chain seq x y z
N MET A 1 -39.04 10.43 15.07
CA MET A 1 -37.71 9.80 14.91
C MET A 1 -37.29 9.53 13.46
N SER A 2 -38.20 9.51 12.46
CA SER A 2 -37.82 9.29 11.05
C SER A 2 -37.23 10.53 10.36
N ARG A 3 -37.70 11.74 10.68
CA ARG A 3 -37.25 12.99 10.01
C ARG A 3 -35.82 13.45 10.33
N GLN A 4 -35.22 12.96 11.42
CA GLN A 4 -33.82 13.29 11.76
C GLN A 4 -32.81 12.41 11.00
N ARG A 5 -33.17 11.15 10.70
CA ARG A 5 -32.32 10.25 9.90
C ARG A 5 -32.29 10.65 8.41
N GLU A 6 -33.41 11.17 7.90
CA GLU A 6 -33.52 11.67 6.52
C GLU A 6 -32.79 13.02 6.31
N ARG A 7 -32.67 13.84 7.37
CA ARG A 7 -31.84 15.07 7.34
C ARG A 7 -30.34 14.76 7.38
N GLN A 8 -29.93 13.78 8.20
CA GLN A 8 -28.53 13.34 8.22
C GLN A 8 -28.10 12.69 6.90
N SER A 9 -28.99 11.97 6.20
CA SER A 9 -28.66 11.39 4.89
C SER A 9 -28.58 12.43 3.76
N THR A 10 -29.30 13.54 3.86
CA THR A 10 -29.29 14.62 2.85
C THR A 10 -28.17 15.64 3.08
N GLU A 11 -27.81 15.94 4.33
CA GLU A 11 -26.62 16.74 4.68
C GLU A 11 -25.31 16.00 4.37
N GLY A 12 -25.24 14.69 4.65
CA GLY A 12 -24.10 13.84 4.26
C GLY A 12 -23.91 13.70 2.75
N GLN A 13 -25.00 13.74 1.97
CA GLN A 13 -24.94 13.72 0.50
C GLN A 13 -24.66 15.09 -0.14
N GLN A 14 -24.94 16.21 0.56
CA GLN A 14 -24.60 17.55 0.09
C GLN A 14 -23.10 17.84 0.13
N HIS A 15 -22.33 17.14 0.96
CA HIS A 15 -20.87 17.32 1.02
C HIS A 15 -20.13 16.86 -0.23
N PHE A 16 -20.78 16.07 -1.11
CA PHE A 16 -20.22 15.65 -2.40
C PHE A 16 -20.09 16.81 -3.43
N ARG A 17 -20.62 18.01 -3.13
CA ARG A 17 -20.93 19.01 -4.18
C ARG A 17 -20.22 20.35 -4.09
N SER A 18 -19.19 20.52 -3.25
CA SER A 18 -18.31 21.68 -3.43
C SER A 18 -17.25 21.34 -4.48
N SER A 19 -17.17 22.11 -5.55
CA SER A 19 -16.11 22.01 -6.58
C SER A 19 -14.72 21.91 -5.96
N ARG A 20 -14.53 22.59 -4.82
CA ARG A 20 -13.30 22.63 -4.03
C ARG A 20 -12.87 21.28 -3.44
N ARG A 21 -13.80 20.40 -3.04
CA ARG A 21 -13.46 19.06 -2.53
C ARG A 21 -12.92 18.18 -3.65
N VAL A 22 -13.59 18.19 -4.80
CA VAL A 22 -13.19 17.43 -5.99
C VAL A 22 -11.82 17.89 -6.46
N GLU A 23 -11.59 19.20 -6.52
CA GLU A 23 -10.30 19.77 -6.88
C GLU A 23 -9.17 19.27 -5.96
N LYS A 24 -9.36 19.30 -4.64
CA LYS A 24 -8.38 18.77 -3.68
C LYS A 24 -8.16 17.26 -3.79
N LEU A 25 -9.16 16.48 -4.22
CA LEU A 25 -8.99 15.04 -4.45
C LEU A 25 -8.22 14.75 -5.75
N CYS A 26 -8.35 15.61 -6.76
CA CYS A 26 -7.57 15.54 -8.00
C CYS A 26 -6.15 16.10 -7.84
N HIS A 27 -5.98 17.08 -6.94
CA HIS A 27 -4.70 17.75 -6.65
C HIS A 27 -4.48 17.82 -5.13
N PRO A 28 -4.12 16.69 -4.47
CA PRO A 28 -3.91 16.67 -3.03
C PRO A 28 -2.82 17.66 -2.59
N PRO A 29 -3.03 18.44 -1.52
CA PRO A 29 -1.98 19.31 -0.99
C PRO A 29 -0.88 18.48 -0.31
N SER A 30 0.34 19.02 -0.32
CA SER A 30 1.53 18.35 0.25
C SER A 30 1.61 18.38 1.78
N ASP A 31 0.82 19.22 2.44
CA ASP A 31 0.89 19.54 3.88
C ASP A 31 -0.01 18.65 4.77
N GLY A 32 -0.69 17.66 4.18
CA GLY A 32 -1.63 16.79 4.89
C GLY A 32 -2.90 17.48 5.38
N SER A 33 -3.19 18.71 4.94
CA SER A 33 -4.42 19.43 5.27
C SER A 33 -5.69 18.70 4.79
N LEU A 34 -5.62 18.03 3.64
CA LEU A 34 -6.72 17.21 3.11
C LEU A 34 -7.08 16.04 4.04
N ALA A 35 -6.10 15.32 4.57
CA ALA A 35 -6.33 14.26 5.55
C ALA A 35 -6.93 14.81 6.85
N THR A 36 -6.50 16.00 7.27
CA THR A 36 -7.04 16.70 8.45
C THR A 36 -8.51 17.06 8.27
N GLU A 37 -8.86 17.61 7.11
CA GLU A 37 -10.23 17.95 6.72
C GLU A 37 -11.11 16.70 6.71
N MET A 38 -10.69 15.64 6.00
CA MET A 38 -11.45 14.38 5.93
C MET A 38 -11.62 13.72 7.31
N ALA A 39 -10.61 13.74 8.16
CA ALA A 39 -10.70 13.19 9.52
C ALA A 39 -11.77 13.89 10.37
N SER A 40 -11.96 15.21 10.17
CA SER A 40 -12.99 15.97 10.90
C SER A 40 -14.42 15.64 10.46
N GLU A 41 -14.60 15.06 9.26
CA GLU A 41 -15.91 14.74 8.67
C GLU A 41 -16.45 13.36 9.12
N CYS A 42 -15.59 12.44 9.58
CA CYS A 42 -15.99 11.08 9.99
C CYS A 42 -16.22 10.88 11.49
N GLY A 43 -16.10 11.93 12.30
CA GLY A 43 -16.32 11.89 13.75
C GLY A 43 -15.45 10.83 14.44
N ASP A 44 -16.01 10.12 15.42
CA ASP A 44 -15.28 9.16 16.25
C ASP A 44 -14.73 7.93 15.49
N ARG A 45 -15.13 7.74 14.22
CA ARG A 45 -14.58 6.67 13.37
C ARG A 45 -13.16 6.98 12.88
N CYS A 46 -12.75 8.24 12.92
CA CYS A 46 -11.46 8.65 12.40
C CYS A 46 -10.55 9.20 13.50
N THR A 47 -9.26 8.90 13.37
CA THR A 47 -8.22 9.49 14.21
C THR A 47 -7.08 9.94 13.34
N LEU A 48 -6.72 11.22 13.44
CA LEU A 48 -5.54 11.76 12.76
C LEU A 48 -4.32 11.54 13.65
N ILE A 49 -3.26 10.95 13.09
CA ILE A 49 -2.03 10.62 13.80
C ILE A 49 -0.88 11.29 13.06
N ASN A 50 -0.23 12.26 13.70
CA ASN A 50 1.03 12.81 13.18
C ASN A 50 2.17 11.85 13.54
N ILE A 51 2.85 11.31 12.52
CA ILE A 51 3.93 10.32 12.70
C ILE A 51 5.33 10.95 12.69
N GLY A 52 5.42 12.26 12.50
CA GLY A 52 6.65 13.03 12.44
C GLY A 52 6.64 14.05 11.30
N GLN A 53 7.82 14.55 10.96
CA GLN A 53 8.02 15.51 9.88
C GLN A 53 8.97 14.96 8.82
N SER A 54 8.80 15.43 7.58
CA SER A 54 9.75 15.25 6.48
C SER A 54 11.04 16.02 6.69
N PHE A 55 11.99 15.89 5.76
CA PHE A 55 13.27 16.61 5.83
C PHE A 55 13.12 18.14 5.91
N GLU A 56 12.20 18.72 5.13
CA GLU A 56 11.90 20.16 5.11
C GLU A 56 10.83 20.57 6.13
N GLY A 57 10.43 19.68 7.04
CA GLY A 57 9.57 20.01 8.19
C GLY A 57 8.05 19.90 7.94
N ARG A 58 7.61 19.29 6.84
CA ARG A 58 6.16 19.06 6.57
C ARG A 58 5.65 17.89 7.41
N GLU A 59 4.48 18.06 8.02
CA GLU A 59 3.88 17.01 8.85
C GLU A 59 3.46 15.79 8.01
N MET A 60 3.79 14.61 8.51
CA MET A 60 3.35 13.34 7.95
C MET A 60 2.16 12.82 8.75
N LYS A 61 0.99 12.76 8.12
CA LYS A 61 -0.28 12.46 8.79
C LYS A 61 -0.87 11.15 8.30
N VAL A 62 -1.01 10.20 9.21
CA VAL A 62 -1.80 8.98 9.02
C VAL A 62 -3.23 9.25 9.45
N ILE A 63 -4.21 8.86 8.64
CA ILE A 63 -5.60 8.75 9.07
C ILE A 63 -5.91 7.30 9.44
N LYS A 64 -6.30 7.07 10.69
CA LYS A 64 -6.94 5.83 11.13
C LYS A 64 -8.43 5.94 10.83
N ILE A 65 -9.01 4.92 10.20
CA ILE A 65 -10.46 4.80 9.96
C ILE A 65 -10.91 3.44 10.48
N THR A 66 -11.92 3.45 11.35
CA THR A 66 -12.56 2.23 11.86
C THR A 66 -14.07 2.29 11.71
N SER A 67 -14.73 1.18 12.03
CA SER A 67 -16.17 1.07 12.07
C SER A 67 -16.70 1.22 13.49
N ASN A 68 -18.00 1.53 13.63
CA ASN A 68 -18.68 1.62 14.92
C ASN A 68 -19.00 0.24 15.52
N SER A 69 -18.64 -0.85 14.84
CA SER A 69 -18.88 -2.22 15.30
C SER A 69 -18.05 -2.50 16.55
N SER A 70 -18.71 -3.03 17.59
CA SER A 70 -18.12 -3.40 18.88
C SER A 70 -17.27 -4.69 18.84
N THR A 71 -16.88 -5.14 17.65
CA THR A 71 -16.16 -6.40 17.43
C THR A 71 -14.68 -6.26 17.76
N GLY A 72 -14.34 -6.23 19.06
CA GLY A 72 -13.01 -6.51 19.61
C GLY A 72 -11.82 -5.77 18.97
N ASN A 73 -10.61 -6.31 19.19
CA ASN A 73 -9.37 -5.80 18.63
C ASN A 73 -9.18 -6.35 17.20
N LYS A 74 -9.59 -5.58 16.19
CA LYS A 74 -9.53 -5.89 14.75
C LYS A 74 -8.08 -5.98 14.25
N SER A 75 -7.86 -6.76 13.19
CA SER A 75 -6.60 -6.68 12.43
C SER A 75 -6.49 -5.35 11.70
N ALA A 76 -5.29 -4.98 11.26
CA ALA A 76 -5.06 -3.71 10.58
C ALA A 76 -4.71 -3.87 9.09
N VAL A 77 -5.17 -2.90 8.29
CA VAL A 77 -4.70 -2.64 6.93
C VAL A 77 -3.90 -1.35 6.97
N PHE A 78 -2.66 -1.38 6.47
CA PHE A 78 -1.89 -0.17 6.21
C PHE A 78 -1.85 0.15 4.72
N VAL A 79 -2.01 1.42 4.37
CA VAL A 79 -1.94 1.93 3.01
C VAL A 79 -0.99 3.12 2.93
N GLU A 80 -0.08 3.11 1.96
CA GLU A 80 0.75 4.27 1.63
C GLU A 80 0.64 4.69 0.16
N GLY A 81 0.87 5.97 -0.09
CA GLY A 81 1.01 6.53 -1.44
C GLY A 81 2.06 7.66 -1.50
N GLY A 82 2.44 8.01 -2.71
CA GLY A 82 3.31 9.17 -2.98
C GLY A 82 4.71 9.07 -2.39
N ALA A 83 5.31 7.88 -2.35
CA ALA A 83 6.72 7.72 -1.97
C ALA A 83 7.67 8.28 -3.03
N HIS A 84 7.35 8.12 -4.32
CA HIS A 84 8.03 8.84 -5.39
C HIS A 84 7.24 10.07 -5.82
N ALA A 85 7.92 11.22 -5.85
CA ALA A 85 7.28 12.52 -6.03
C ALA A 85 6.52 12.69 -7.35
N ARG A 86 7.08 12.22 -8.48
CA ARG A 86 6.49 12.33 -9.82
C ARG A 86 5.23 11.49 -10.06
N GLU A 87 4.89 10.56 -9.17
CA GLU A 87 3.82 9.57 -9.35
C GLU A 87 2.47 10.10 -8.86
N TRP A 88 2.04 11.26 -9.38
CA TRP A 88 0.90 12.03 -8.84
C TRP A 88 -0.42 11.26 -8.72
N ILE A 89 -0.65 10.25 -9.55
CA ILE A 89 -1.86 9.42 -9.46
C ILE A 89 -1.92 8.60 -8.17
N SER A 90 -0.79 8.30 -7.54
CA SER A 90 -0.71 7.56 -6.29
C SER A 90 -1.36 8.33 -5.12
N PRO A 91 -0.91 9.53 -4.72
CA PRO A 91 -1.56 10.28 -3.66
C PRO A 91 -3.01 10.65 -4.02
N VAL A 92 -3.32 10.88 -5.29
CA VAL A 92 -4.70 11.10 -5.77
C VAL A 92 -5.59 9.89 -5.43
N PHE A 93 -5.16 8.68 -5.80
CA PHE A 93 -5.92 7.47 -5.53
C PHE A 93 -6.06 7.21 -4.03
N VAL A 94 -4.98 7.34 -3.26
CA VAL A 94 -5.02 7.06 -1.81
C VAL A 94 -5.93 8.05 -1.08
N ASN A 95 -5.95 9.33 -1.45
CA ASN A 95 -6.92 10.28 -0.90
C ASN A 95 -8.37 9.95 -1.31
N ASN A 96 -8.61 9.51 -2.55
CA ASN A 96 -9.94 9.04 -2.97
C ASN A 96 -10.36 7.76 -2.23
N LEU A 97 -9.41 6.87 -1.89
CA LEU A 97 -9.66 5.69 -1.06
C LEU A 97 -10.08 6.08 0.36
N ILE A 98 -9.37 7.02 1.00
CA ILE A 98 -9.78 7.58 2.31
C ILE A 98 -11.21 8.09 2.24
N TYR A 99 -11.48 8.94 1.24
CA TYR A 99 -12.79 9.54 1.07
C TYR A 99 -13.90 8.49 0.91
N LYS A 100 -13.72 7.50 0.03
CA LYS A 100 -14.69 6.41 -0.17
C LYS A 100 -14.92 5.59 1.10
N LEU A 101 -13.87 5.27 1.87
CA LEU A 101 -14.03 4.56 3.15
C LEU A 101 -14.86 5.38 4.16
N ILE A 102 -14.75 6.71 4.15
CA ILE A 102 -15.50 7.58 5.04
C ILE A 102 -16.97 7.64 4.64
N ILE A 103 -17.27 7.95 3.37
CA ILE A 103 -18.62 8.30 2.94
C ILE A 103 -19.49 7.09 2.59
N GLU A 104 -18.88 5.95 2.21
CA GLU A 104 -19.63 4.76 1.79
C GLU A 104 -19.86 3.75 2.94
N TYR A 105 -19.36 4.02 4.15
CA TYR A 105 -19.61 3.15 5.31
C TYR A 105 -21.10 3.14 5.68
N GLY A 106 -21.71 1.95 5.73
CA GLY A 106 -23.14 1.79 5.94
C GLY A 106 -24.00 2.01 4.68
N VAL A 107 -23.37 2.34 3.54
CA VAL A 107 -24.03 2.52 2.23
C VAL A 107 -23.60 1.41 1.27
N ASP A 108 -22.30 1.26 1.05
CA ASP A 108 -21.72 0.17 0.27
C ASP A 108 -21.38 -1.02 1.17
N SER A 109 -21.87 -2.20 0.80
CA SER A 109 -21.67 -3.43 1.58
C SER A 109 -20.21 -3.90 1.59
N SER A 110 -19.43 -3.57 0.55
CA SER A 110 -17.99 -3.87 0.48
C SER A 110 -17.21 -3.00 1.45
N VAL A 111 -17.49 -1.70 1.48
CA VAL A 111 -16.84 -0.77 2.43
C VAL A 111 -17.19 -1.10 3.86
N THR A 112 -18.46 -1.41 4.11
CA THR A 112 -18.93 -1.85 5.42
C THR A 112 -18.20 -3.11 5.88
N LEU A 113 -18.12 -4.13 5.02
CA LEU A 113 -17.36 -5.36 5.30
C LEU A 113 -15.88 -5.08 5.58
N MET A 114 -15.23 -4.22 4.80
CA MET A 114 -13.81 -3.89 4.97
C MET A 114 -13.53 -3.20 6.32
N LEU A 115 -14.37 -2.24 6.72
CA LEU A 115 -14.20 -1.50 7.97
C LEU A 115 -14.65 -2.30 9.21
N ASP A 116 -15.60 -3.21 9.06
CA ASP A 116 -16.00 -4.11 10.15
C ASP A 116 -14.94 -5.17 10.45
N ASN A 117 -14.15 -5.58 9.44
CA ASN A 117 -13.07 -6.56 9.61
C ASN A 117 -11.70 -5.94 9.94
N TYR A 118 -11.45 -4.68 9.55
CA TYR A 118 -10.13 -4.06 9.71
C TYR A 118 -10.18 -2.63 10.23
N ASP A 119 -9.16 -2.28 11.02
CA ASP A 119 -8.75 -0.89 11.22
C ASP A 119 -7.84 -0.46 10.05
N TRP A 120 -8.17 0.65 9.40
CA TRP A 120 -7.40 1.15 8.25
C TRP A 120 -6.50 2.30 8.68
N TYR A 121 -5.20 2.17 8.47
CA TYR A 121 -4.21 3.23 8.68
C TYR A 121 -3.67 3.68 7.33
N ILE A 122 -3.89 4.94 6.96
CA ILE A 122 -3.60 5.41 5.60
C ILE A 122 -2.69 6.63 5.65
N LEU A 123 -1.51 6.53 5.05
CA LEU A 123 -0.58 7.62 4.81
C LEU A 123 -0.65 8.04 3.33
N PRO A 124 -1.39 9.09 2.97
CA PRO A 124 -1.59 9.45 1.57
C PRO A 124 -0.34 9.96 0.86
N LEU A 125 0.63 10.48 1.62
CA LEU A 125 1.83 11.10 1.08
C LEU A 125 3.04 10.81 1.95
N VAL A 126 3.86 9.85 1.52
CA VAL A 126 5.12 9.49 2.19
C VAL A 126 6.19 10.55 1.97
N ASN A 127 6.22 11.18 0.78
CA ASN A 127 7.25 12.15 0.37
C ASN A 127 6.65 13.55 0.12
N PRO A 128 6.23 14.29 1.17
CA PRO A 128 5.59 15.58 0.99
C PRO A 128 6.52 16.63 0.37
N ASP A 129 7.82 16.58 0.67
CA ASP A 129 8.80 17.55 0.16
C ASP A 129 9.10 17.34 -1.33
N GLY A 130 9.38 16.10 -1.72
CA GLY A 130 9.59 15.76 -3.11
C GLY A 130 8.33 16.03 -3.94
N TYR A 131 7.16 15.69 -3.40
CA TYR A 131 5.88 15.96 -4.06
C TYR A 131 5.69 17.46 -4.32
N GLN A 132 5.87 18.32 -3.31
CA GLN A 132 5.82 19.78 -3.49
C GLN A 132 6.82 20.24 -4.57
N TYR A 133 8.06 19.77 -4.49
CA TYR A 133 9.10 20.12 -5.46
C TYR A 133 8.74 19.70 -6.89
N SER A 134 8.03 18.58 -7.06
CA SER A 134 7.55 18.15 -8.37
C SER A 134 6.44 19.03 -8.96
N HIS A 135 5.68 19.73 -8.10
CA HIS A 135 4.68 20.70 -8.53
C HIS A 135 5.29 22.06 -8.85
N ASP A 136 6.24 22.50 -8.02
CA ASP A 136 6.75 23.87 -8.09
C ASP A 136 7.96 24.05 -9.02
N SER A 137 8.74 22.99 -9.24
CA SER A 137 10.07 23.11 -9.85
C SER A 137 10.35 22.04 -10.90
N GLU A 138 10.29 20.76 -10.54
CA GLU A 138 10.73 19.68 -11.42
C GLU A 138 9.75 18.51 -11.46
N ARG A 139 8.87 18.51 -12.48
CA ARG A 139 7.79 17.53 -12.64
C ARG A 139 8.22 16.07 -12.56
N TYR A 140 9.43 15.74 -13.00
CA TYR A 140 9.96 14.38 -13.03
C TYR A 140 10.82 14.02 -11.81
N TRP A 141 10.84 14.86 -10.77
CA TRP A 141 11.53 14.57 -9.51
C TRP A 141 10.98 13.29 -8.87
N ARG A 142 11.88 12.42 -8.40
CA ARG A 142 11.53 11.12 -7.82
C ARG A 142 11.72 11.08 -6.31
N LYS A 143 12.88 11.54 -5.85
CA LYS A 143 13.42 11.35 -4.50
C LYS A 143 12.76 12.28 -3.47
N ASN A 144 13.13 12.16 -2.20
CA ASN A 144 12.84 13.24 -1.22
C ASN A 144 13.72 14.48 -1.49
N ARG A 145 13.80 15.40 -0.52
CA ARG A 145 14.60 16.64 -0.63
C ARG A 145 15.77 16.73 0.35
N ALA A 146 16.20 15.60 0.92
CA ALA A 146 17.35 15.58 1.81
C ALA A 146 18.64 16.03 1.12
N THR A 147 19.41 16.89 1.78
CA THR A 147 20.74 17.29 1.32
C THR A 147 21.72 16.12 1.43
N THR A 148 22.61 15.95 0.45
CA THR A 148 23.66 14.93 0.50
C THR A 148 25.04 15.55 0.64
N ILE A 149 26.08 14.72 0.75
CA ILE A 149 27.49 15.17 0.77
C ILE A 149 27.89 15.90 -0.52
N PHE A 150 27.18 15.66 -1.63
CA PHE A 150 27.37 16.37 -2.89
C PHE A 150 26.25 17.40 -3.04
N ARG A 151 26.63 18.68 -3.05
CA ARG A 151 25.68 19.81 -3.08
C ARG A 151 24.67 19.70 -4.23
N ASP A 152 25.11 19.23 -5.39
CA ASP A 152 24.30 19.18 -6.61
C ASP A 152 23.44 17.91 -6.73
N CYS A 153 23.61 16.96 -5.80
CA CYS A 153 22.88 15.70 -5.83
C CYS A 153 21.97 15.62 -4.60
N VAL A 154 20.75 16.13 -4.76
CA VAL A 154 19.76 16.20 -3.68
C VAL A 154 18.86 14.97 -3.69
N GLY A 155 18.45 14.53 -2.50
CA GLY A 155 17.41 13.54 -2.29
C GLY A 155 17.89 12.10 -2.25
N VAL A 156 17.09 11.30 -1.55
CA VAL A 156 17.18 9.84 -1.42
C VAL A 156 15.90 9.21 -1.95
N ASP A 157 16.04 8.08 -2.63
CA ASP A 157 14.92 7.24 -3.03
C ASP A 157 14.36 6.54 -1.79
N LEU A 158 13.21 7.00 -1.30
CA LEU A 158 12.59 6.46 -0.09
C LEU A 158 12.25 4.97 -0.25
N ASN A 159 11.95 4.49 -1.46
CA ASN A 159 11.69 3.08 -1.74
C ASN A 159 12.98 2.29 -2.05
N ARG A 160 14.14 2.83 -1.66
CA ARG A 160 15.43 2.13 -1.52
C ARG A 160 16.02 2.33 -0.12
N ASN A 161 15.36 3.10 0.74
CA ASN A 161 15.91 3.48 2.04
C ASN A 161 15.46 2.58 3.19
N PHE A 162 14.46 1.71 3.05
CA PHE A 162 13.98 0.91 4.20
C PHE A 162 15.08 -0.01 4.76
N PRO A 163 15.12 -0.24 6.10
CA PRO A 163 16.15 -1.03 6.76
C PRO A 163 15.95 -2.55 6.58
N SER A 164 15.80 -2.98 5.32
CA SER A 164 15.76 -4.38 4.91
C SER A 164 16.68 -4.58 3.72
N PHE A 165 17.61 -5.53 3.84
CA PHE A 165 18.49 -5.93 2.74
C PHE A 165 19.25 -4.73 2.12
N GLY A 166 19.63 -3.71 2.90
CA GLY A 166 20.18 -2.44 2.40
C GLY A 166 21.66 -2.51 1.95
N MET A 167 22.56 -1.74 2.57
CA MET A 167 23.96 -1.51 2.11
C MET A 167 24.82 -2.75 1.80
N SER A 168 24.43 -3.92 2.31
CA SER A 168 25.08 -5.21 2.06
C SER A 168 24.59 -5.92 0.80
N ASP A 169 23.45 -5.52 0.26
CA ASP A 169 22.87 -6.09 -0.96
C ASP A 169 23.50 -5.42 -2.20
N PRO A 170 23.97 -6.21 -3.18
CA PRO A 170 24.62 -5.69 -4.37
C PRO A 170 23.75 -4.75 -5.21
N VAL A 171 22.43 -4.75 -5.06
CA VAL A 171 21.54 -3.86 -5.83
C VAL A 171 21.22 -2.54 -5.12
N TYR A 172 21.80 -2.30 -3.94
CA TYR A 172 21.65 -1.02 -3.23
C TYR A 172 22.59 0.05 -3.81
N SER A 173 22.02 1.11 -4.38
CA SER A 173 22.79 2.25 -4.89
C SER A 173 23.32 3.13 -3.76
N LYS A 174 24.62 3.43 -3.84
CA LYS A 174 25.36 4.32 -2.92
C LYS A 174 25.73 5.65 -3.56
N HIS A 175 25.34 5.90 -4.81
CA HIS A 175 25.74 7.07 -5.58
C HIS A 175 24.68 8.18 -5.47
N PRO A 176 24.94 9.31 -4.77
CA PRO A 176 23.90 10.29 -4.44
C PRO A 176 23.17 10.94 -5.62
N CYS A 177 23.80 10.95 -6.80
CA CYS A 177 23.25 11.55 -8.00
C CYS A 177 22.33 10.59 -8.79
N GLU A 178 22.25 9.31 -8.41
CA GLU A 178 21.33 8.36 -9.04
C GLU A 178 19.90 8.55 -8.52
N ASP A 179 18.93 8.32 -9.40
CA ASP A 179 17.49 8.33 -9.09
C ASP A 179 17.11 7.26 -8.04
N THR A 180 17.92 6.20 -7.96
CA THR A 180 17.74 5.06 -7.05
C THR A 180 18.65 5.11 -5.83
N TYR A 181 19.31 6.24 -5.55
CA TYR A 181 20.18 6.38 -4.39
C TYR A 181 19.45 6.03 -3.10
N GLY A 182 19.89 4.99 -2.41
CA GLY A 182 19.21 4.47 -1.21
C GLY A 182 19.55 5.21 0.08
N GLY A 183 20.36 6.26 0.02
CA GLY A 183 20.81 7.05 1.18
C GLY A 183 22.19 6.65 1.70
N PRO A 184 22.71 7.38 2.70
CA PRO A 184 24.01 7.07 3.32
C PRO A 184 23.99 5.76 4.12
N PHE A 185 22.82 5.35 4.63
CA PHE A 185 22.57 4.08 5.29
C PHE A 185 21.06 3.78 5.30
N PRO A 186 20.63 2.53 5.54
CA PRO A 186 19.21 2.18 5.54
C PRO A 186 18.49 2.85 6.72
N GLY A 187 17.34 3.45 6.45
CA GLY A 187 16.55 4.21 7.39
C GLY A 187 17.24 5.53 7.74
N SER A 188 17.98 6.14 6.82
CA SER A 188 18.59 7.47 7.03
C SER A 188 17.56 8.58 7.01
N GLU A 189 16.54 8.46 6.17
CA GLU A 189 15.59 9.55 5.89
C GLU A 189 14.54 9.69 7.00
N PRO A 190 14.18 10.92 7.41
CA PRO A 190 13.16 11.12 8.42
C PRO A 190 11.81 10.53 8.00
N GLU A 191 11.44 10.61 6.72
CA GLU A 191 10.20 10.03 6.20
C GLU A 191 10.15 8.51 6.42
N THR A 192 11.22 7.81 6.04
CA THR A 192 11.34 6.36 6.23
C THR A 192 11.37 5.98 7.71
N LYS A 193 12.10 6.74 8.55
CA LYS A 193 12.16 6.50 10.01
C LYS A 193 10.79 6.62 10.66
N ASN A 194 10.04 7.68 10.34
CA ASN A 194 8.71 7.93 10.88
C ASN A 194 7.76 6.79 10.53
N LEU A 195 7.77 6.37 9.27
CA LEU A 195 6.93 5.29 8.77
C LEU A 195 7.28 3.93 9.38
N VAL A 196 8.58 3.59 9.43
CA VAL A 196 9.05 2.35 10.07
C VAL A 196 8.63 2.31 11.54
N LYS A 197 8.85 3.40 12.28
CA LYS A 197 8.45 3.50 13.69
C LYS A 197 6.94 3.32 13.85
N PHE A 198 6.15 3.93 12.97
CA PHE A 198 4.70 3.80 13.00
C PHE A 198 4.25 2.36 12.74
N LEU A 199 4.74 1.73 11.68
CA LEU A 199 4.36 0.37 11.28
C LEU A 199 4.70 -0.68 12.35
N LEU A 200 5.86 -0.55 13.03
CA LEU A 200 6.22 -1.42 14.15
C LEU A 200 5.31 -1.25 15.38
N GLY A 201 4.59 -0.13 15.49
CA GLY A 201 3.61 0.13 16.54
C GLY A 201 2.18 -0.26 16.17
N VAL A 202 1.90 -0.69 14.93
CA VAL A 202 0.57 -1.12 14.52
C VAL A 202 0.35 -2.57 14.97
N ASP A 203 -0.57 -2.75 15.93
CA ASP A 203 -0.99 -4.08 16.39
C ASP A 203 -1.74 -4.84 15.28
N LYS A 204 -1.48 -6.14 15.16
CA LYS A 204 -2.12 -7.06 14.20
C LYS A 204 -2.15 -6.56 12.76
N LEU A 205 -1.07 -5.92 12.29
CA LEU A 205 -0.95 -5.54 10.89
C LEU A 205 -1.05 -6.78 10.00
N HIS A 206 -2.10 -6.88 9.20
CA HIS A 206 -2.39 -8.07 8.39
C HIS A 206 -2.16 -7.82 6.90
N VAL A 207 -2.52 -6.62 6.43
CA VAL A 207 -2.42 -6.22 5.02
C VAL A 207 -1.62 -4.93 4.90
N PHE A 208 -0.69 -4.89 3.95
CA PHE A 208 0.08 -3.69 3.59
C PHE A 208 -0.06 -3.43 2.09
N LEU A 209 -0.52 -2.23 1.73
CA LEU A 209 -0.71 -1.80 0.35
C LEU A 209 0.12 -0.55 0.08
N SER A 210 1.04 -0.62 -0.88
CA SER A 210 1.80 0.54 -1.35
C SER A 210 1.37 0.92 -2.77
N PHE A 211 1.06 2.18 -3.01
CA PHE A 211 0.63 2.68 -4.32
C PHE A 211 1.75 3.49 -4.97
N HIS A 212 2.10 3.09 -6.17
CA HIS A 212 3.10 3.68 -7.06
C HIS A 212 2.51 3.90 -8.45
N SER A 213 3.26 4.52 -9.35
CA SER A 213 2.97 4.46 -10.78
C SER A 213 4.27 4.46 -11.60
N TYR A 214 4.32 3.92 -12.81
CA TYR A 214 3.22 3.34 -13.58
C TYR A 214 3.62 1.97 -14.09
N SER A 215 2.64 1.15 -14.46
CA SER A 215 2.80 0.00 -15.39
C SER A 215 1.56 -0.90 -15.48
N LYS A 216 0.54 -0.70 -14.64
CA LYS A 216 -0.56 -1.65 -14.40
C LYS A 216 -0.06 -3.00 -13.88
N MET A 217 0.66 -2.98 -12.76
CA MET A 217 1.18 -4.18 -12.10
C MET A 217 0.73 -4.26 -10.65
N ILE A 218 0.52 -5.49 -10.16
CA ILE A 218 0.42 -5.79 -8.74
C ILE A 218 1.64 -6.63 -8.39
N LEU A 219 2.59 -6.00 -7.73
CA LEU A 219 3.83 -6.62 -7.31
C LEU A 219 3.65 -7.27 -5.95
N ILE A 220 4.20 -8.47 -5.80
CA ILE A 220 4.29 -9.19 -4.52
C ILE A 220 5.77 -9.44 -4.19
N PRO A 221 6.16 -9.54 -2.91
CA PRO A 221 7.56 -9.76 -2.56
C PRO A 221 8.10 -11.07 -3.15
N TRP A 222 9.40 -11.19 -3.43
CA TRP A 222 10.45 -10.22 -3.11
C TRP A 222 10.82 -9.32 -4.30
N SER A 223 11.32 -8.13 -3.96
CA SER A 223 11.90 -7.14 -4.87
C SER A 223 13.40 -7.35 -5.02
N HIS A 224 14.12 -7.66 -3.93
CA HIS A 224 15.58 -7.84 -3.97
C HIS A 224 16.03 -9.17 -4.61
N LYS A 225 15.11 -10.11 -4.81
CA LYS A 225 15.41 -11.42 -5.43
C LYS A 225 14.21 -12.03 -6.13
N MET A 226 14.49 -12.80 -7.17
CA MET A 226 13.50 -13.58 -7.93
C MET A 226 13.23 -14.95 -7.28
N LYS A 227 12.78 -14.95 -6.01
CA LYS A 227 12.40 -16.18 -5.30
C LYS A 227 11.01 -16.01 -4.66
N PRO A 228 10.12 -17.01 -4.75
CA PRO A 228 8.85 -16.97 -4.05
C PRO A 228 8.98 -16.85 -2.53
N THR A 229 8.02 -16.16 -1.92
CA THR A 229 7.83 -16.11 -0.47
C THR A 229 7.08 -17.36 0.04
N THR A 230 7.01 -17.55 1.35
CA THR A 230 6.19 -18.62 1.94
C THR A 230 4.70 -18.42 1.66
N HIS A 231 4.24 -17.18 1.51
CA HIS A 231 2.85 -16.81 1.24
C HIS A 231 2.54 -16.61 -0.26
N HIS A 232 3.45 -16.99 -1.15
CA HIS A 232 3.38 -16.62 -2.58
C HIS A 232 2.06 -17.02 -3.25
N SER A 233 1.55 -18.23 -2.99
CA SER A 233 0.29 -18.69 -3.60
C SER A 233 -0.91 -17.84 -3.15
N ALA A 234 -1.02 -17.54 -1.85
CA ALA A 234 -2.11 -16.71 -1.32
C ALA A 234 -2.03 -15.26 -1.84
N LEU A 235 -0.82 -14.68 -1.86
CA LEU A 235 -0.55 -13.37 -2.44
C LEU A 235 -0.96 -13.33 -3.92
N LYS A 236 -0.52 -14.31 -4.71
CA LYS A 236 -0.83 -14.37 -6.15
C LYS A 236 -2.33 -14.53 -6.40
N THR A 237 -3.02 -15.38 -5.63
CA THR A 237 -4.48 -15.57 -5.75
C THR A 237 -5.23 -14.27 -5.47
N ALA A 238 -4.93 -13.60 -4.36
CA ALA A 238 -5.58 -12.34 -4.00
C ALA A 238 -5.26 -11.23 -5.01
N GLY A 239 -4.00 -11.09 -5.43
CA GLY A 239 -3.59 -10.13 -6.45
C GLY A 239 -4.26 -10.38 -7.80
N MET A 240 -4.38 -11.64 -8.24
CA MET A 240 -5.09 -11.97 -9.49
C MET A 240 -6.59 -11.67 -9.41
N ALA A 241 -7.23 -11.90 -8.26
CA ALA A 241 -8.62 -11.51 -8.06
C ALA A 241 -8.81 -9.99 -8.20
N ALA A 242 -7.89 -9.20 -7.63
CA ALA A 242 -7.88 -7.75 -7.78
C ALA A 242 -7.66 -7.32 -9.25
N ALA A 243 -6.68 -7.90 -9.94
CA ALA A 243 -6.40 -7.63 -11.35
C ALA A 243 -7.62 -7.90 -12.24
N ASN A 244 -8.26 -9.05 -12.06
CA ASN A 244 -9.46 -9.43 -12.82
C ASN A 244 -10.64 -8.48 -12.55
N ALA A 245 -10.81 -8.03 -11.30
CA ALA A 245 -11.85 -7.06 -10.96
C ALA A 245 -11.61 -5.68 -11.60
N MET A 246 -10.36 -5.23 -11.66
CA MET A 246 -10.01 -3.98 -12.36
C MET A 246 -10.20 -4.10 -13.87
N GLU A 247 -9.83 -5.24 -14.46
CA GLU A 247 -10.07 -5.50 -15.89
C GLU A 247 -11.56 -5.52 -16.22
N ALA A 248 -12.37 -6.20 -15.42
CA ALA A 248 -13.84 -6.21 -15.55
C ALA A 248 -14.49 -4.84 -15.37
N ALA A 249 -13.85 -3.93 -14.63
CA ALA A 249 -14.27 -2.54 -14.48
C ALA A 249 -13.79 -1.63 -15.63
N ASN A 250 -13.25 -2.19 -16.72
CA ASN A 250 -12.63 -1.46 -17.84
C ASN A 250 -11.33 -0.73 -17.49
N GLY A 251 -10.62 -1.15 -16.42
CA GLY A 251 -9.29 -0.65 -16.06
C GLY A 251 -8.15 -1.13 -16.98
N GLY A 252 -8.48 -2.03 -17.91
CA GLY A 252 -7.53 -2.72 -18.78
C GLY A 252 -6.78 -3.84 -18.05
N LYS A 253 -5.88 -4.52 -18.76
CA LYS A 253 -5.13 -5.66 -18.23
C LYS A 253 -4.09 -5.24 -17.20
N TRP A 254 -4.08 -5.93 -16.07
CA TRP A 254 -3.05 -5.85 -15.04
C TRP A 254 -2.27 -7.16 -14.95
N VAL A 255 -0.98 -7.09 -14.62
CA VAL A 255 -0.13 -8.27 -14.39
C VAL A 255 0.23 -8.40 -12.92
N VAL A 256 0.31 -9.63 -12.42
CA VAL A 256 0.56 -9.94 -11.00
C VAL A 256 1.71 -10.93 -10.87
N GLY A 257 2.67 -10.65 -9.99
CA GLY A 257 3.86 -11.47 -9.89
C GLY A 257 4.92 -10.91 -8.96
N LEU A 258 6.02 -11.66 -8.82
CA LEU A 258 7.16 -11.25 -8.00
C LEU A 258 7.69 -9.91 -8.50
N ALA A 259 7.93 -8.97 -7.57
CA ALA A 259 8.43 -7.64 -7.90
C ALA A 259 9.72 -7.70 -8.73
N GLY A 260 10.72 -8.46 -8.27
CA GLY A 260 11.99 -8.59 -9.00
C GLY A 260 11.85 -9.17 -10.41
N GLU A 261 10.89 -10.07 -10.63
CA GLU A 261 10.63 -10.70 -11.93
C GLU A 261 9.90 -9.74 -12.88
N LEU A 262 8.77 -9.19 -12.43
CA LEU A 262 7.92 -8.32 -13.26
C LEU A 262 8.61 -7.00 -13.61
N LEU A 263 9.36 -6.42 -12.68
CA LEU A 263 10.15 -5.21 -12.94
C LEU A 263 11.37 -5.49 -13.82
N SER A 264 11.77 -6.75 -13.96
CA SER A 264 12.98 -7.18 -14.69
C SER A 264 14.29 -6.65 -14.10
N TYR A 265 14.28 -6.27 -12.81
CA TYR A 265 15.45 -5.92 -12.03
C TYR A 265 15.16 -6.15 -10.53
N ASN A 266 16.21 -6.38 -9.75
CA ASN A 266 16.08 -6.50 -8.29
C ASN A 266 16.22 -5.12 -7.64
N ALA A 267 15.44 -4.89 -6.58
CA ALA A 267 15.47 -3.67 -5.78
C ALA A 267 15.53 -3.99 -4.29
N ALA A 268 16.51 -3.44 -3.59
CA ALA A 268 16.65 -3.59 -2.15
C ALA A 268 16.21 -2.32 -1.41
N GLY A 269 15.91 -2.45 -0.11
CA GLY A 269 15.42 -1.34 0.72
C GLY A 269 14.03 -0.83 0.35
N THR A 270 13.19 -1.69 -0.26
CA THR A 270 11.80 -1.32 -0.62
C THR A 270 10.86 -1.47 0.57
N SER A 271 9.77 -0.67 0.61
CA SER A 271 8.72 -0.80 1.63
C SER A 271 8.01 -2.15 1.55
N LEU A 272 7.80 -2.66 0.32
CA LEU A 272 7.23 -3.98 0.04
C LEU A 272 8.00 -5.11 0.73
N ASP A 273 9.32 -5.16 0.54
CA ASP A 273 10.16 -6.21 1.12
C ASP A 273 10.29 -6.01 2.63
N TRP A 274 10.44 -4.77 3.09
CA TRP A 274 10.56 -4.46 4.50
C TRP A 274 9.32 -4.85 5.30
N ALA A 275 8.12 -4.49 4.81
CA ALA A 275 6.85 -4.79 5.45
C ALA A 275 6.63 -6.30 5.57
N TYR A 276 6.92 -7.06 4.50
CA TYR A 276 6.79 -8.51 4.52
C TYR A 276 7.81 -9.19 5.46
N ALA A 277 9.02 -8.64 5.59
CA ALA A 277 10.08 -9.24 6.40
C ALA A 277 10.00 -8.89 7.90
N ASN A 278 9.48 -7.71 8.26
CA ASN A 278 9.65 -7.12 9.60
C ASN A 278 8.33 -6.80 10.31
N THR A 279 7.18 -7.12 9.71
CA THR A 279 5.87 -6.92 10.34
C THR A 279 5.07 -8.23 10.33
N GLU A 280 3.91 -8.23 10.99
CA GLU A 280 2.98 -9.37 10.95
C GLU A 280 2.21 -9.49 9.63
N ALA A 281 2.40 -8.54 8.70
CA ALA A 281 1.65 -8.48 7.45
C ALA A 281 1.92 -9.72 6.58
N LYS A 282 0.89 -10.54 6.40
CA LYS A 282 0.94 -11.74 5.53
C LYS A 282 0.63 -11.40 4.07
N PHE A 283 -0.15 -10.33 3.88
CA PHE A 283 -0.65 -9.87 2.58
C PHE A 283 -0.06 -8.50 2.23
N VAL A 284 1.03 -8.50 1.46
CA VAL A 284 1.79 -7.29 1.15
C VAL A 284 1.84 -7.11 -0.37
N PHE A 285 1.43 -5.94 -0.84
CA PHE A 285 1.29 -5.64 -2.27
C PHE A 285 1.81 -4.25 -2.60
N THR A 286 2.39 -4.11 -3.78
CA THR A 286 2.62 -2.80 -4.42
C THR A 286 1.82 -2.71 -5.71
N PHE A 287 1.02 -1.65 -5.85
CA PHE A 287 0.29 -1.33 -7.07
C PHE A 287 1.10 -0.34 -7.90
N GLU A 288 1.53 -0.75 -9.08
CA GLU A 288 2.03 0.14 -10.13
C GLU A 288 0.83 0.60 -10.96
N MET A 289 0.26 1.74 -10.60
CA MET A 289 -0.97 2.29 -11.18
C MET A 289 -0.87 2.58 -12.68
N PRO A 290 -1.98 2.93 -13.37
CA PRO A 290 -1.93 3.39 -14.75
C PRO A 290 -0.96 4.57 -14.95
N PRO A 291 -0.51 4.80 -16.20
CA PRO A 291 -0.80 4.02 -17.40
C PRO A 291 -0.04 2.67 -17.46
N SER A 292 -0.20 1.94 -18.56
CA SER A 292 0.69 0.82 -18.90
C SER A 292 2.10 1.35 -19.22
N ARG A 293 3.09 0.47 -19.50
CA ARG A 293 4.49 0.86 -19.82
C ARG A 293 4.69 1.84 -21.00
N SER A 294 3.63 2.20 -21.70
CA SER A 294 3.61 3.16 -22.81
C SER A 294 3.25 4.58 -22.34
N PRO A 295 3.46 5.62 -23.17
CA PRO A 295 2.97 6.97 -22.87
C PRO A 295 1.50 6.97 -22.38
N PRO A 296 1.13 7.88 -21.46
CA PRO A 296 1.85 9.11 -21.09
C PRO A 296 2.83 8.99 -19.91
N GLY A 297 3.13 7.78 -19.41
CA GLY A 297 3.99 7.59 -18.25
C GLY A 297 3.47 8.32 -17.00
N PHE A 298 4.32 9.10 -16.33
CA PHE A 298 3.97 9.79 -15.08
C PHE A 298 2.98 10.95 -15.24
N VAL A 299 2.75 11.44 -16.47
CA VAL A 299 1.93 12.63 -16.75
C VAL A 299 0.56 12.23 -17.28
N LEU A 300 -0.27 11.65 -16.41
CA LEU A 300 -1.65 11.33 -16.76
C LEU A 300 -2.50 12.60 -16.93
N PRO A 301 -3.39 12.66 -17.94
CA PRO A 301 -4.32 13.77 -18.08
C PRO A 301 -5.33 13.76 -16.92
N GLU A 302 -5.67 14.93 -16.41
CA GLU A 302 -6.62 15.08 -15.30
C GLU A 302 -7.98 14.41 -15.58
N SER A 303 -8.43 14.46 -16.84
CA SER A 303 -9.66 13.79 -17.30
C SER A 303 -9.65 12.27 -17.09
N SER A 304 -8.47 11.65 -16.94
CA SER A 304 -8.34 10.22 -16.65
C SER A 304 -8.45 9.87 -15.17
N ILE A 305 -8.28 10.82 -14.25
CA ILE A 305 -8.23 10.57 -12.80
C ILE A 305 -9.47 9.81 -12.33
N LYS A 306 -10.66 10.29 -12.70
CA LYS A 306 -11.92 9.65 -12.31
C LYS A 306 -11.98 8.20 -12.79
N SER A 307 -11.62 7.95 -14.05
CA SER A 307 -11.60 6.60 -14.61
C SER A 307 -10.59 5.72 -13.88
N VAL A 308 -9.39 6.21 -13.58
CA VAL A 308 -8.39 5.44 -12.84
C VAL A 308 -8.89 5.08 -11.44
N VAL A 309 -9.48 6.03 -10.72
CA VAL A 309 -10.06 5.79 -9.37
C VAL A 309 -11.18 4.77 -9.43
N ASP A 310 -12.14 4.95 -10.34
CA ASP A 310 -13.33 4.09 -10.45
C ASP A 310 -12.98 2.67 -10.91
N THR A 311 -11.98 2.53 -11.77
CA THR A 311 -11.56 1.21 -12.27
C THR A 311 -10.59 0.48 -11.35
N THR A 312 -9.83 1.19 -10.51
CA THR A 312 -8.93 0.59 -9.51
C THR A 312 -9.67 0.18 -8.24
N TRP A 313 -10.73 0.90 -7.87
CA TRP A 313 -11.52 0.66 -6.65
C TRP A 313 -12.09 -0.77 -6.53
N PRO A 314 -12.70 -1.37 -7.58
CA PRO A 314 -13.11 -2.78 -7.55
C PRO A 314 -11.96 -3.74 -7.29
N GLY A 315 -10.74 -3.39 -7.73
CA GLY A 315 -9.52 -4.16 -7.44
C GLY A 315 -9.21 -4.22 -5.96
N VAL A 316 -9.15 -3.07 -5.29
CA VAL A 316 -8.87 -2.99 -3.85
C VAL A 316 -9.95 -3.69 -3.04
N THR A 317 -11.23 -3.44 -3.34
CA THR A 317 -12.34 -4.08 -2.60
C THR A 317 -12.36 -5.59 -2.79
N THR A 318 -12.10 -6.08 -4.01
CA THR A 318 -12.00 -7.52 -4.30
C THR A 318 -10.79 -8.14 -3.61
N LEU A 319 -9.63 -7.46 -3.62
CA LEU A 319 -8.43 -7.91 -2.92
C LEU A 319 -8.73 -8.20 -1.45
N ILE A 320 -9.31 -7.22 -0.74
CA ILE A 320 -9.60 -7.34 0.68
C ILE A 320 -10.67 -8.42 0.94
N LYS A 321 -11.73 -8.49 0.12
CA LYS A 321 -12.74 -9.57 0.21
C LYS A 321 -12.12 -10.95 0.04
N THR A 322 -11.22 -11.12 -0.94
CA THR A 322 -10.52 -12.39 -1.14
C THR A 322 -9.64 -12.72 0.06
N ILE A 323 -8.96 -11.74 0.66
CA ILE A 323 -8.14 -11.95 1.86
C ILE A 323 -9.01 -12.36 3.05
N ILE A 324 -10.14 -11.68 3.30
CA ILE A 324 -11.09 -12.02 4.39
C ILE A 324 -11.60 -13.45 4.23
N ASN A 325 -11.90 -13.86 3.00
CA ASN A 325 -12.43 -15.19 2.69
C ASN A 325 -11.36 -16.26 2.50
N THR A 326 -10.08 -15.88 2.48
CA THR A 326 -8.99 -16.86 2.47
C THR A 326 -8.97 -17.47 3.87
N PRO A 327 -9.25 -18.78 4.03
CA PRO A 327 -9.19 -19.42 5.33
C PRO A 327 -7.87 -19.04 5.97
N ALA A 328 -7.93 -18.56 7.22
CA ALA A 328 -6.76 -18.17 7.96
C ALA A 328 -5.72 -19.24 7.71
N LEU A 329 -4.61 -18.82 7.11
CA LEU A 329 -3.48 -19.64 6.71
C LEU A 329 -2.86 -20.42 7.90
N GLU A 330 -3.44 -20.30 9.09
CA GLU A 330 -3.13 -20.97 10.33
C GLU A 330 -3.12 -22.51 10.14
N ASP A 331 -1.97 -23.09 10.49
CA ASP A 331 -1.70 -24.51 10.76
C ASP A 331 -1.36 -25.50 9.64
N LYS A 332 -1.76 -25.33 8.36
CA LYS A 332 -1.36 -26.34 7.33
C LYS A 332 -0.09 -26.03 6.54
N TYR A 333 0.33 -24.77 6.47
CA TYR A 333 1.50 -24.34 5.70
C TYR A 333 2.61 -23.73 6.57
N PHE A 334 2.39 -23.61 7.88
CA PHE A 334 3.31 -22.99 8.82
C PHE A 334 3.93 -24.08 9.68
N VAL A 335 5.04 -24.64 9.22
CA VAL A 335 5.93 -25.36 10.14
C VAL A 335 6.46 -24.31 11.11
N SER A 336 5.98 -24.36 12.34
CA SER A 336 6.55 -23.59 13.44
C SER A 336 8.05 -23.90 13.49
N LYS A 337 8.89 -22.86 13.51
CA LYS A 337 10.24 -23.03 14.05
C LYS A 337 10.10 -23.22 15.56
N GLY A 338 9.70 -24.43 15.94
CA GLY A 338 9.78 -24.91 17.32
C GLY A 338 11.25 -24.90 17.75
N SER A 339 11.50 -24.37 18.94
CA SER A 339 12.82 -24.34 19.57
C SER A 339 13.47 -25.72 19.51
N SER A 340 14.70 -25.78 19.02
CA SER A 340 15.54 -26.98 19.11
C SER A 340 15.87 -27.27 20.58
N LYS A 341 15.02 -28.08 21.23
CA LYS A 341 15.46 -29.00 22.28
C LYS A 341 14.93 -30.37 21.90
N GLY A 342 15.89 -31.26 21.64
CA GLY A 342 15.67 -32.49 20.90
C GLY A 342 14.68 -33.46 21.51
N LYS A 343 14.17 -34.33 20.65
CA LYS A 343 13.97 -35.75 20.86
C LYS A 343 13.71 -36.41 19.50
N ASP A 344 14.28 -37.60 19.35
CA ASP A 344 14.43 -38.36 18.12
C ASP A 344 13.12 -38.63 17.38
N MET A 345 13.13 -38.41 16.06
CA MET A 345 12.03 -38.74 15.17
C MET A 345 12.32 -40.07 14.48
N CYS A 346 11.54 -41.09 14.83
CA CYS A 346 11.60 -42.42 14.26
C CYS A 346 11.07 -42.39 12.81
N TYR A 347 11.86 -42.89 11.86
CA TYR A 347 11.49 -43.05 10.46
C TYR A 347 10.51 -44.22 10.30
N CYS A 348 9.21 -43.94 10.21
CA CYS A 348 8.24 -44.82 9.54
C CYS A 348 6.93 -44.05 9.34
N GLU A 349 6.66 -43.64 8.10
CA GLU A 349 5.34 -43.38 7.47
C GLU A 349 5.45 -42.37 6.30
N ILE A 350 6.31 -42.67 5.32
CA ILE A 350 6.25 -42.06 3.99
C ILE A 350 6.28 -43.18 2.94
N ILE A 351 5.32 -44.11 3.00
CA ILE A 351 4.99 -45.03 1.90
C ILE A 351 3.50 -45.39 2.01
N PHE A 352 2.56 -44.48 1.73
CA PHE A 352 1.14 -44.86 1.55
C PHE A 352 0.27 -43.90 0.73
N MET A 353 0.84 -43.14 -0.23
CA MET A 353 0.04 -42.37 -1.21
C MET A 353 0.68 -42.30 -2.60
N LEU A 354 1.18 -43.43 -3.13
CA LEU A 354 1.69 -43.48 -4.51
C LEU A 354 1.14 -44.63 -5.38
N LEU A 355 0.07 -45.31 -4.96
CA LEU A 355 -0.55 -46.35 -5.77
C LEU A 355 -2.05 -46.37 -5.53
N PHE A 356 -2.83 -45.56 -6.26
CA PHE A 356 -4.23 -45.87 -6.63
C PHE A 356 -4.73 -44.88 -7.70
N THR A 357 -4.14 -44.93 -8.89
CA THR A 357 -4.82 -44.46 -10.11
C THR A 357 -4.39 -45.31 -11.30
N PHE A 358 -4.82 -46.57 -11.37
CA PHE A 358 -4.98 -47.34 -12.61
C PHE A 358 -5.72 -48.65 -12.27
N CYS A 359 -7.02 -48.72 -12.61
CA CYS A 359 -7.70 -49.87 -13.24
C CYS A 359 -9.22 -49.83 -13.04
N TYR A 360 -9.93 -50.12 -14.15
CA TYR A 360 -11.37 -50.33 -14.37
C TYR A 360 -12.22 -49.05 -14.50
N ILE A 361 -12.81 -48.70 -15.64
CA ILE A 361 -13.24 -49.48 -16.83
C ILE A 361 -12.82 -48.76 -18.12
#